data_AF-Q0VIB1-F1
#
_entry.id   AF-Q0VIB1-F1
#
_cell.length_a   1.000
_cell.length_b   1.000
_cell.length_c   1.000
_cell.angle_alpha   90.00
_cell.angle_beta   90.00
_cell.angle_gamma   90.00
#
_symmetry.space_group_name_H-M   'P 1'
#
loop_
_entity.id
_entity.type
_entity.pdbx_description
1 polymer ?
#
loop_
_entity_poly.entity_id
_entity_poly.type
_entity_poly.pdbx_seq_one_letter_code
_entity_poly.pdbx_strand_id
1 'polypeptide(L)'
;GIGFATSKEIVKRGPKNFVVLDRIEDQKAIAELRALNSKVTVTFYPYDVTVPVKETVKLLTTIFAKLKTVDLLINGAGILDDYQIERTIAINFTGLVNTTTAIMEFWDKRKGGPGGVIANICSVTGFNALYQVPVYSASKAAVVSFTSSLAKLAPITGVTAYSINPGITVTPLTHKFNSWLDVEPRVAELLSEHPRQTTEECGLNFVKAIEANQNGAIWKLDLGELVPVTWTKHWDSHI
;
A
#
# COMPACT_ATOMS: atom_id res chain seq x y z
N GLY A 1 1.92 -5.95 -11.50
CA GLY A 1 2.90 -5.60 -10.44
C GLY A 1 2.56 -6.32 -9.15
N ILE A 2 3.14 -5.91 -8.01
CA ILE A 2 2.90 -6.54 -6.70
C ILE A 2 1.40 -6.60 -6.36
N GLY A 3 0.68 -5.49 -6.54
CA GLY A 3 -0.76 -5.44 -6.24
C GLY A 3 -1.59 -6.51 -6.94
N PHE A 4 -1.26 -6.84 -8.20
CA PHE A 4 -1.98 -7.88 -8.95
C PHE A 4 -1.68 -9.28 -8.40
N ALA A 5 -0.40 -9.61 -8.16
CA ALA A 5 -0.02 -10.89 -7.56
C ALA A 5 -0.62 -11.07 -6.16
N THR A 6 -0.59 -10.03 -5.32
CA THR A 6 -1.27 -10.01 -4.03
C THR A 6 -2.78 -10.20 -4.20
N SER A 7 -3.42 -9.54 -5.16
CA SER A 7 -4.86 -9.69 -5.42
C SER A 7 -5.23 -11.14 -5.76
N LYS A 8 -4.42 -11.82 -6.58
CA LYS A 8 -4.62 -13.25 -6.89
C LYS A 8 -4.57 -14.10 -5.62
N GLU A 9 -3.60 -13.85 -4.74
CA GLU A 9 -3.50 -14.58 -3.48
C GLU A 9 -4.67 -14.27 -2.54
N ILE A 10 -5.10 -13.01 -2.40
CA ILE A 10 -6.27 -12.61 -1.58
C ILE A 10 -7.54 -13.31 -2.09
N VAL A 11 -7.81 -13.28 -3.39
CA VAL A 11 -9.03 -13.87 -3.97
C VAL A 11 -9.08 -15.39 -3.71
N LYS A 12 -7.94 -16.09 -3.70
CA LYS A 12 -7.87 -17.51 -3.32
C LYS A 12 -8.30 -17.78 -1.86
N ARG A 13 -8.14 -16.81 -0.95
CA ARG A 13 -8.61 -16.93 0.46
C ARG A 13 -10.11 -16.70 0.60
N GLY A 14 -10.77 -16.23 -0.46
CA GLY A 14 -12.23 -16.17 -0.53
C GLY A 14 -12.89 -15.07 0.32
N PRO A 15 -12.43 -13.80 0.30
CA PRO A 15 -13.20 -12.72 0.91
C PRO A 15 -14.56 -12.61 0.23
N LYS A 16 -15.61 -12.21 0.97
CA LYS A 16 -16.96 -12.06 0.41
C LYS A 16 -16.98 -11.07 -0.76
N ASN A 17 -16.30 -9.94 -0.61
CA ASN A 17 -16.15 -8.90 -1.62
C ASN A 17 -14.68 -8.51 -1.73
N PHE A 18 -14.21 -8.31 -2.97
CA PHE A 18 -12.91 -7.72 -3.26
C PHE A 18 -13.13 -6.48 -4.14
N VAL A 19 -12.86 -5.30 -3.60
CA VAL A 19 -13.08 -4.02 -4.29
C VAL A 19 -11.74 -3.46 -4.73
N VAL A 20 -11.54 -3.33 -6.04
CA VAL A 20 -10.35 -2.72 -6.64
C VAL A 20 -10.65 -1.26 -6.94
N LEU A 21 -9.84 -0.36 -6.37
CA LEU A 21 -9.83 1.06 -6.66
C LEU A 21 -8.52 1.38 -7.39
N ASP A 22 -8.59 1.69 -8.67
CA ASP A 22 -7.42 2.08 -9.45
C ASP A 22 -7.79 3.14 -10.49
N ARG A 23 -6.82 3.88 -11.00
CA ARG A 23 -7.05 5.00 -11.92
C ARG A 23 -7.56 4.52 -13.28
N ILE A 24 -7.11 3.36 -13.73
CA ILE A 24 -7.43 2.77 -15.04
C ILE A 24 -7.83 1.30 -14.82
N GLU A 25 -8.94 0.88 -15.41
CA GLU A 25 -9.36 -0.52 -15.36
C GLU A 25 -8.51 -1.37 -16.29
N ASP A 26 -7.81 -2.37 -15.74
CA ASP A 26 -7.26 -3.48 -16.52
C ASP A 26 -8.31 -4.59 -16.58
N GLN A 27 -9.12 -4.57 -17.65
CA GLN A 27 -10.21 -5.53 -17.84
C GLN A 27 -9.74 -6.99 -17.83
N LYS A 28 -8.52 -7.27 -18.33
CA LYS A 28 -7.96 -8.63 -18.34
C LYS A 28 -7.63 -9.07 -16.93
N ALA A 29 -6.96 -8.20 -16.16
CA ALA A 29 -6.64 -8.47 -14.76
C ALA A 29 -7.92 -8.70 -13.92
N ILE A 30 -8.94 -7.86 -14.08
CA ILE A 30 -10.22 -8.01 -13.36
C ILE A 30 -10.94 -9.32 -13.76
N ALA A 31 -10.94 -9.68 -15.04
CA ALA A 31 -11.51 -10.95 -15.50
C ALA A 31 -10.77 -12.16 -14.92
N GLU A 32 -9.43 -12.12 -14.87
CA GLU A 32 -8.62 -13.17 -14.26
C GLU A 32 -8.94 -13.33 -12.76
N LEU A 33 -9.04 -12.22 -12.01
CA LEU A 33 -9.41 -12.27 -10.60
C LEU A 33 -10.80 -12.89 -10.39
N ARG A 34 -11.79 -12.56 -11.23
CA ARG A 34 -13.13 -13.18 -11.17
C ARG A 34 -13.09 -14.67 -11.45
N ALA A 35 -12.25 -15.11 -12.38
CA ALA A 35 -12.12 -16.52 -12.75
C ALA A 35 -11.42 -17.37 -11.68
N LEU A 36 -10.53 -16.78 -10.87
CA LEU A 36 -9.78 -17.50 -9.83
C LEU A 36 -10.66 -18.06 -8.71
N ASN A 37 -11.74 -17.36 -8.37
CA ASN A 37 -12.68 -17.82 -7.36
C ASN A 37 -14.08 -17.22 -7.60
N SER A 38 -14.96 -18.01 -8.21
CA SER A 38 -16.33 -17.57 -8.56
C SER A 38 -17.22 -17.23 -7.35
N LYS A 39 -16.79 -17.56 -6.12
CA LYS A 39 -17.49 -17.18 -4.89
C LYS A 39 -17.16 -15.77 -4.41
N VAL A 40 -16.08 -15.16 -4.92
CA VAL A 40 -15.65 -13.80 -4.55
C VAL A 40 -16.29 -12.79 -5.49
N THR A 41 -16.98 -11.80 -4.93
CA THR A 41 -17.50 -10.69 -5.74
C THR A 41 -16.39 -9.67 -5.98
N VAL A 42 -15.79 -9.69 -7.18
CA VAL A 42 -14.75 -8.72 -7.59
C VAL A 42 -15.38 -7.52 -8.32
N THR A 43 -15.26 -6.34 -7.71
CA THR A 43 -15.76 -5.07 -8.27
C THR A 43 -14.63 -4.08 -8.49
N PHE A 44 -14.78 -3.24 -9.51
CA PHE A 44 -13.83 -2.18 -9.84
C PHE A 44 -14.53 -0.81 -9.75
N TYR A 45 -13.82 0.19 -9.24
CA TYR A 45 -14.20 1.59 -9.37
C TYR A 45 -13.00 2.42 -9.80
N PRO A 46 -13.16 3.35 -10.76
CA PRO A 46 -12.11 4.28 -11.10
C PRO A 46 -11.81 5.19 -9.90
N TYR A 47 -10.54 5.30 -9.54
CA TYR A 47 -10.10 6.09 -8.40
C TYR A 47 -8.72 6.70 -8.63
N ASP A 48 -8.64 8.02 -8.53
CA ASP A 48 -7.38 8.75 -8.51
C ASP A 48 -7.13 9.24 -7.07
N VAL A 49 -6.05 8.76 -6.44
CA VAL A 49 -5.69 9.12 -5.06
C VAL A 49 -5.36 10.60 -4.88
N THR A 50 -5.14 11.36 -5.98
CA THR A 50 -4.83 12.79 -5.93
C THR A 50 -6.07 13.67 -5.79
N VAL A 51 -7.28 13.10 -5.83
CA VAL A 51 -8.51 13.88 -5.61
C VAL A 51 -8.61 14.37 -4.16
N PRO A 52 -9.35 15.46 -3.89
CA PRO A 52 -9.61 15.92 -2.53
C PRO A 52 -10.30 14.85 -1.67
N VAL A 53 -10.05 14.86 -0.37
CA VAL A 53 -10.63 13.90 0.61
C VAL A 53 -12.14 13.76 0.45
N LYS A 54 -12.88 14.85 0.23
CA LYS A 54 -14.34 14.84 0.04
C LYS A 54 -14.81 13.94 -1.12
N GLU A 55 -14.05 13.87 -2.22
CA GLU A 55 -14.38 13.03 -3.37
C GLU A 55 -14.11 11.56 -3.04
N THR A 56 -13.05 11.29 -2.28
CA THR A 56 -12.79 9.93 -1.75
C THR A 56 -13.90 9.49 -0.80
N VAL A 57 -14.35 10.37 0.11
CA VAL A 57 -15.49 10.10 1.01
C VAL A 57 -16.74 9.77 0.21
N LYS A 58 -17.05 10.52 -0.87
CA LYS A 58 -18.20 10.25 -1.74
C LYS A 58 -18.15 8.85 -2.37
N LEU A 59 -16.98 8.43 -2.87
CA LEU A 59 -16.78 7.08 -3.40
C LEU A 59 -16.95 6.02 -2.31
N LEU A 60 -16.32 6.21 -1.15
CA LEU A 60 -16.44 5.30 -0.02
C LEU A 60 -17.88 5.20 0.48
N THR A 61 -18.65 6.29 0.55
CA THR A 61 -20.09 6.26 0.87
C THR A 61 -20.85 5.31 -0.05
N THR A 62 -20.54 5.32 -1.35
CA THR A 62 -21.15 4.41 -2.33
C THR A 62 -20.80 2.94 -2.05
N ILE A 63 -19.55 2.67 -1.66
CA ILE A 63 -19.07 1.32 -1.34
C ILE A 63 -19.69 0.81 -0.03
N PHE A 64 -19.61 1.60 1.05
CA PHE A 64 -20.19 1.25 2.35
C PHE A 64 -21.71 1.11 2.30
N ALA A 65 -22.41 1.91 1.48
CA ALA A 65 -23.85 1.74 1.27
C ALA A 65 -24.21 0.35 0.70
N LYS A 66 -23.35 -0.21 -0.16
CA LYS A 66 -23.53 -1.55 -0.77
C LYS A 66 -23.06 -2.68 0.14
N LEU A 67 -21.86 -2.54 0.72
CA LEU A 67 -21.21 -3.62 1.46
C LEU A 67 -21.59 -3.67 2.94
N LYS A 68 -22.06 -2.54 3.50
CA LYS A 68 -22.34 -2.28 4.93
C LYS A 68 -21.11 -2.29 5.82
N THR A 69 -20.20 -3.23 5.61
CA THR A 69 -18.91 -3.32 6.31
C THR A 69 -17.77 -3.45 5.31
N VAL A 70 -16.61 -2.94 5.72
CA VAL A 70 -15.32 -3.14 5.07
C VAL A 70 -14.35 -3.49 6.18
N ASP A 71 -13.60 -4.57 6.03
CA ASP A 71 -12.72 -5.10 7.10
C ASP A 71 -11.27 -4.61 6.96
N LEU A 72 -10.81 -4.47 5.72
CA LEU A 72 -9.42 -4.14 5.38
C LEU A 72 -9.35 -3.14 4.23
N LEU A 73 -8.55 -2.09 4.42
CA LEU A 73 -8.13 -1.16 3.37
C LEU A 73 -6.66 -1.43 3.06
N ILE A 74 -6.35 -1.65 1.79
CA ILE A 74 -4.97 -1.77 1.31
C ILE A 74 -4.64 -0.53 0.48
N ASN A 75 -3.80 0.36 1.00
CA ASN A 75 -3.32 1.52 0.22
C ASN A 75 -2.08 1.12 -0.59
N GLY A 76 -2.28 0.92 -1.90
CA GLY A 76 -1.24 0.42 -2.81
C GLY A 76 -0.81 1.36 -3.93
N ALA A 77 -1.39 2.55 -4.04
CA ALA A 77 -1.05 3.49 -5.11
C ALA A 77 0.42 3.96 -4.99
N GLY A 78 1.12 4.01 -6.11
CA GLY A 78 2.49 4.48 -6.13
C GLY A 78 3.05 4.68 -7.54
N ILE A 79 3.92 5.68 -7.68
CA ILE A 79 4.77 5.89 -8.85
C ILE A 79 6.23 6.00 -8.41
N LEU A 80 7.14 5.77 -9.36
CA LEU A 80 8.58 5.93 -9.17
C LEU A 80 9.11 6.70 -10.38
N ASP A 81 9.19 8.03 -10.20
CA ASP A 81 9.66 8.96 -11.21
C ASP A 81 10.10 10.26 -10.51
N ASP A 82 11.40 10.43 -10.31
CA ASP A 82 11.94 11.57 -9.58
C ASP A 82 12.08 12.84 -10.44
N TYR A 83 11.68 12.80 -11.72
CA TYR A 83 11.41 14.03 -12.48
C TYR A 83 10.08 14.66 -12.08
N GLN A 84 9.12 13.86 -11.61
CA GLN A 84 7.77 14.32 -11.26
C GLN A 84 7.63 14.51 -9.75
N ILE A 85 8.40 15.43 -9.17
CA ILE A 85 8.53 15.64 -7.72
C ILE A 85 7.17 15.76 -7.03
N GLU A 86 6.34 16.71 -7.46
CA GLU A 86 5.03 16.98 -6.86
C GLU A 86 4.10 15.79 -7.03
N ARG A 87 4.12 15.12 -8.19
CA ARG A 87 3.27 13.96 -8.47
C ARG A 87 3.66 12.76 -7.62
N THR A 88 4.95 12.52 -7.44
CA THR A 88 5.48 11.44 -6.60
C THR A 88 5.04 11.63 -5.16
N ILE A 89 5.16 12.85 -4.62
CA ILE A 89 4.67 13.17 -3.27
C ILE A 89 3.14 13.04 -3.19
N ALA A 90 2.42 13.60 -4.17
CA ALA A 90 0.96 13.61 -4.19
C ALA A 90 0.36 12.19 -4.23
N ILE A 91 0.94 11.28 -5.03
CA ILE A 91 0.43 9.91 -5.14
C ILE A 91 0.92 9.05 -3.97
N ASN A 92 2.23 9.02 -3.73
CA ASN A 92 2.83 8.03 -2.83
C ASN A 92 2.55 8.36 -1.36
N PHE A 93 2.42 9.64 -1.01
CA PHE A 93 2.23 10.08 0.37
C PHE A 93 0.87 10.74 0.57
N THR A 94 0.62 11.91 -0.05
CA THR A 94 -0.59 12.70 0.22
C THR A 94 -1.86 11.92 -0.09
N GLY A 95 -1.90 11.21 -1.21
CA GLY A 95 -3.04 10.38 -1.62
C GLY A 95 -3.35 9.30 -0.59
N LEU A 96 -2.32 8.57 -0.12
CA LEU A 96 -2.46 7.55 0.92
C LEU A 96 -3.01 8.13 2.24
N VAL A 97 -2.48 9.28 2.67
CA VAL A 97 -2.96 9.99 3.87
C VAL A 97 -4.42 10.41 3.68
N ASN A 98 -4.78 10.92 2.50
CA ASN A 98 -6.13 11.36 2.18
C ASN A 98 -7.12 10.19 2.13
N THR A 99 -6.77 9.07 1.51
CA THR A 99 -7.61 7.85 1.48
C THR A 99 -7.82 7.31 2.88
N THR A 100 -6.75 7.27 3.68
CA THR A 100 -6.83 6.90 5.11
C THR A 100 -7.73 7.85 5.88
N THR A 101 -7.57 9.15 5.71
CA THR A 101 -8.41 10.17 6.38
C THR A 101 -9.87 10.03 5.99
N ALA A 102 -10.16 9.78 4.71
CA ALA A 102 -11.51 9.59 4.21
C ALA A 102 -12.20 8.37 4.82
N ILE A 103 -11.51 7.23 4.97
CA ILE A 103 -12.13 6.02 5.53
C ILE A 103 -12.44 6.16 7.03
N MET A 104 -11.75 7.05 7.75
CA MET A 104 -12.04 7.33 9.16
C MET A 104 -13.46 7.86 9.39
N GLU A 105 -14.10 8.49 8.40
CA GLU A 105 -15.51 8.89 8.50
C GLU A 105 -16.46 7.70 8.73
N PHE A 106 -16.04 6.49 8.35
CA PHE A 106 -16.83 5.26 8.48
C PHE A 106 -16.32 4.36 9.60
N TRP A 107 -15.02 4.41 9.92
CA TRP A 107 -14.38 3.49 10.86
C TRP A 107 -14.07 4.07 12.23
N ASP A 108 -13.96 5.38 12.39
CA ASP A 108 -13.55 5.97 13.68
C ASP A 108 -14.55 5.66 14.79
N LYS A 109 -14.11 4.91 15.81
CA LYS A 109 -14.95 4.53 16.95
C LYS A 109 -15.49 5.72 17.73
N ARG A 110 -14.81 6.87 17.68
CA ARG A 110 -15.28 8.12 18.30
C ARG A 110 -16.54 8.67 17.64
N LYS A 111 -16.80 8.27 16.38
CA LYS A 111 -18.01 8.56 15.60
C LYS A 111 -19.01 7.39 15.61
N GLY A 112 -18.79 6.38 16.47
CA GLY A 112 -19.59 5.14 16.49
C GLY A 112 -19.24 4.14 15.39
N GLY A 113 -18.13 4.34 14.67
CA GLY A 113 -17.64 3.38 13.68
C GLY A 113 -17.14 2.08 14.32
N PRO A 114 -17.09 0.97 13.56
CA PRO A 114 -16.72 -0.34 14.09
C PRO A 114 -15.20 -0.54 14.26
N GLY A 115 -14.37 0.44 13.88
CA GLY A 115 -12.94 0.23 13.66
C GLY A 115 -12.65 -0.42 12.32
N GLY A 116 -11.39 -0.83 12.11
CA GLY A 116 -10.94 -1.47 10.86
C GLY A 116 -9.45 -1.76 10.84
N VAL A 117 -8.96 -2.28 9.71
CA VAL A 117 -7.54 -2.59 9.49
C VAL A 117 -7.03 -1.86 8.26
N ILE A 118 -5.83 -1.26 8.36
CA ILE A 118 -5.13 -0.63 7.24
C ILE A 118 -3.80 -1.33 6.98
N ALA A 119 -3.61 -1.83 5.77
CA ALA A 119 -2.32 -2.29 5.26
C ALA A 119 -1.77 -1.26 4.26
N ASN A 120 -0.67 -0.60 4.60
CA ASN A 120 -0.05 0.38 3.70
C ASN A 120 1.12 -0.24 2.94
N ILE A 121 1.11 -0.15 1.61
CA ILE A 121 2.25 -0.57 0.77
C ILE A 121 3.28 0.55 0.73
N CYS A 122 4.27 0.42 1.59
CA CYS A 122 5.44 1.27 1.69
C CYS A 122 6.54 0.78 0.73
N SER A 123 7.78 0.67 1.21
CA SER A 123 8.97 0.21 0.49
C SER A 123 10.13 0.08 1.46
N VAL A 124 11.07 -0.84 1.23
CA VAL A 124 12.35 -0.86 1.96
C VAL A 124 13.14 0.45 1.80
N THR A 125 12.88 1.22 0.74
CA THR A 125 13.48 2.55 0.55
C THR A 125 13.03 3.57 1.59
N GLY A 126 11.95 3.27 2.33
CA GLY A 126 11.53 4.06 3.48
C GLY A 126 12.36 3.79 4.74
N PHE A 127 13.14 2.70 4.78
CA PHE A 127 14.10 2.42 5.84
C PHE A 127 15.46 3.04 5.51
N ASN A 128 15.95 2.76 4.30
CA ASN A 128 17.20 3.27 3.77
C ASN A 128 17.00 3.66 2.31
N ALA A 129 17.21 4.94 1.99
CA ALA A 129 16.90 5.46 0.67
C ALA A 129 17.76 4.82 -0.43
N LEU A 130 17.14 4.62 -1.59
CA LEU A 130 17.88 4.53 -2.85
C LEU A 130 18.20 5.98 -3.25
N TYR A 131 19.42 6.42 -2.97
CA TYR A 131 19.79 7.84 -2.98
C TYR A 131 19.73 8.49 -4.37
N GLN A 132 19.69 7.71 -5.44
CA GLN A 132 19.48 8.17 -6.82
C GLN A 132 18.01 8.56 -7.10
N VAL A 133 17.06 8.06 -6.30
CA VAL A 133 15.63 8.43 -6.30
C VAL A 133 15.20 8.93 -4.92
N PRO A 134 15.79 10.06 -4.46
CA PRO A 134 15.58 10.59 -3.12
C PRO A 134 14.13 11.02 -2.85
N VAL A 135 13.39 11.53 -3.85
CA VAL A 135 12.01 11.98 -3.68
C VAL A 135 11.08 10.78 -3.49
N TYR A 136 11.22 9.74 -4.33
CA TYR A 136 10.54 8.47 -4.13
C TYR A 136 10.83 7.88 -2.73
N SER A 137 12.11 7.77 -2.36
CA SER A 137 12.51 7.18 -1.08
C SER A 137 11.97 7.98 0.12
N ALA A 138 12.05 9.32 0.06
CA ALA A 138 11.48 10.20 1.09
C ALA A 138 9.96 10.04 1.20
N SER A 139 9.25 9.94 0.06
CA SER A 139 7.80 9.70 0.08
C SER A 139 7.44 8.38 0.77
N LYS A 140 8.25 7.34 0.61
CA LYS A 140 8.05 6.05 1.26
C LYS A 140 8.42 6.05 2.73
N ALA A 141 9.47 6.77 3.13
CA ALA A 141 9.79 7.01 4.55
C ALA A 141 8.64 7.71 5.29
N ALA A 142 8.01 8.70 4.64
CA ALA A 142 6.84 9.39 5.20
C ALA A 142 5.68 8.42 5.49
N VAL A 143 5.40 7.48 4.58
CA VAL A 143 4.34 6.48 4.79
C VAL A 143 4.70 5.47 5.89
N VAL A 144 5.96 5.04 6.02
CA VAL A 144 6.41 4.18 7.14
C VAL A 144 6.14 4.86 8.49
N SER A 145 6.53 6.14 8.60
CA SER A 145 6.29 6.95 9.79
C SER A 145 4.79 7.16 10.07
N PHE A 146 4.01 7.51 9.04
CA PHE A 146 2.56 7.69 9.14
C PHE A 146 1.86 6.41 9.61
N THR A 147 2.22 5.26 9.03
CA THR A 147 1.64 3.95 9.39
C THR A 147 1.95 3.57 10.83
N SER A 148 3.18 3.82 11.28
CA SER A 148 3.58 3.61 12.68
C SER A 148 2.76 4.48 13.65
N SER A 149 2.45 5.71 13.24
CA SER A 149 1.59 6.62 14.00
C SER A 149 0.14 6.12 14.05
N LEU A 150 -0.42 5.66 12.93
CA LEU A 150 -1.78 5.07 12.89
C LEU A 150 -1.94 3.92 13.88
N ALA A 151 -0.95 3.02 13.92
CA ALA A 151 -0.98 1.87 14.82
C ALA A 151 -1.00 2.28 16.31
N LYS A 152 -0.26 3.33 16.67
CA LYS A 152 -0.27 3.91 18.03
C LYS A 152 -1.59 4.60 18.36
N LEU A 153 -2.30 5.10 17.34
CA LEU A 153 -3.63 5.71 17.48
C LEU A 153 -4.77 4.70 17.55
N ALA A 154 -4.52 3.41 17.33
CA ALA A 154 -5.56 2.37 17.35
C ALA A 154 -6.41 2.34 18.65
N PRO A 155 -5.85 2.55 19.86
CA PRO A 155 -6.65 2.66 21.08
C PRO A 155 -7.59 3.86 21.10
N ILE A 156 -7.37 4.89 20.27
CA ILE A 156 -8.22 6.09 20.15
C ILE A 156 -9.25 5.92 19.04
N THR A 157 -8.84 5.38 17.89
CA THR A 157 -9.68 5.33 16.68
C THR A 157 -10.40 4.01 16.46
N GLY A 158 -9.93 2.92 17.08
CA GLY A 158 -10.36 1.56 16.77
C GLY A 158 -9.80 1.02 15.45
N VAL A 159 -8.94 1.78 14.76
CA VAL A 159 -8.35 1.38 13.48
C VAL A 159 -6.90 0.95 13.70
N THR A 160 -6.61 -0.31 13.38
CA THR A 160 -5.25 -0.87 13.44
C THR A 160 -4.55 -0.69 12.09
N ALA A 161 -3.22 -0.64 12.11
CA ALA A 161 -2.45 -0.51 10.88
C ALA A 161 -1.10 -1.23 10.96
N TYR A 162 -0.61 -1.66 9.79
CA TYR A 162 0.76 -2.16 9.62
C TYR A 162 1.29 -1.81 8.23
N SER A 163 2.62 -1.76 8.11
CA SER A 163 3.28 -1.43 6.84
C SER A 163 3.83 -2.68 6.16
N ILE A 164 3.65 -2.75 4.85
CA ILE A 164 4.24 -3.75 3.98
C ILE A 164 5.33 -3.08 3.16
N ASN A 165 6.57 -3.55 3.28
CA ASN A 165 7.75 -2.92 2.72
C ASN A 165 8.46 -3.91 1.79
N PRO A 166 8.03 -4.01 0.52
CA PRO A 166 8.71 -4.85 -0.45
C PRO A 166 10.14 -4.36 -0.73
N GLY A 167 11.05 -5.32 -0.84
CA GLY A 167 12.35 -5.15 -1.46
C GLY A 167 12.25 -5.07 -2.99
N ILE A 168 13.40 -5.16 -3.65
CA ILE A 168 13.43 -5.06 -5.11
C ILE A 168 12.71 -6.28 -5.72
N THR A 169 11.57 -5.99 -6.36
CA THR A 169 10.69 -7.01 -6.93
C THR A 169 10.56 -6.78 -8.43
N VAL A 170 10.72 -7.84 -9.21
CA VAL A 170 10.68 -7.76 -10.67
C VAL A 170 9.28 -7.34 -11.14
N THR A 171 9.13 -6.06 -11.46
CA THR A 171 7.86 -5.46 -11.91
C THR A 171 8.12 -4.42 -13.00
N PRO A 172 7.10 -4.03 -13.79
CA PRO A 172 7.23 -2.94 -14.75
C PRO A 172 7.76 -1.63 -14.14
N LEU A 173 7.44 -1.35 -12.86
CA LEU A 173 7.91 -0.17 -12.13
C LEU A 173 9.44 -0.11 -12.03
N THR A 174 10.11 -1.27 -11.98
CA THR A 174 11.57 -1.37 -11.82
C THR A 174 12.31 -1.52 -13.14
N HIS A 175 11.63 -1.54 -14.29
CA HIS A 175 12.28 -1.77 -15.59
C HIS A 175 13.00 -0.52 -16.12
N LYS A 176 12.41 0.66 -15.93
CA LYS A 176 13.00 1.95 -16.30
C LYS A 176 12.31 3.06 -15.52
N PHE A 177 13.08 3.95 -14.94
CA PHE A 177 12.59 5.11 -14.20
C PHE A 177 13.65 6.21 -14.16
N ASN A 178 13.22 7.42 -13.84
CA ASN A 178 14.08 8.59 -13.86
C ASN A 178 14.67 8.84 -12.46
N SER A 179 15.99 8.98 -12.38
CA SER A 179 16.68 9.45 -11.18
C SER A 179 16.54 10.96 -11.03
N TRP A 180 16.61 11.45 -9.79
CA TRP A 180 16.57 12.89 -9.53
C TRP A 180 17.75 13.61 -10.21
N LEU A 181 17.48 14.64 -11.01
CA LEU A 181 18.49 15.41 -11.75
C LEU A 181 19.46 14.55 -12.59
N ASP A 182 19.01 13.40 -13.08
CA ASP A 182 19.84 12.49 -13.89
C ASP A 182 21.14 12.02 -13.23
N VAL A 183 21.19 12.00 -11.90
CA VAL A 183 22.39 11.59 -11.15
C VAL A 183 22.83 10.16 -11.44
N GLU A 184 21.92 9.28 -11.89
CA GLU A 184 22.25 7.96 -12.43
C GLU A 184 21.13 7.47 -13.35
N PRO A 185 21.27 7.54 -14.68
CA PRO A 185 20.22 7.11 -15.61
C PRO A 185 20.00 5.59 -15.65
N ARG A 186 20.87 4.78 -15.04
CA ARG A 186 20.85 3.31 -15.10
C ARG A 186 20.43 2.65 -13.79
N VAL A 187 19.78 3.36 -12.87
CA VAL A 187 19.41 2.77 -11.56
C VAL A 187 18.68 1.43 -11.70
N ALA A 188 17.75 1.32 -12.66
CA ALA A 188 17.02 0.08 -12.92
C ALA A 188 17.94 -1.09 -13.33
N GLU A 189 18.93 -0.83 -14.18
CA GLU A 189 19.93 -1.82 -14.62
C GLU A 189 20.80 -2.25 -13.44
N LEU A 190 21.35 -1.28 -12.68
CA LEU A 190 22.18 -1.55 -11.52
C LEU A 190 21.45 -2.36 -10.44
N LEU A 191 20.19 -2.03 -10.14
CA LEU A 191 19.36 -2.83 -9.23
C LEU A 191 19.13 -4.26 -9.75
N SER A 192 19.15 -4.45 -11.07
CA SER A 192 18.91 -5.75 -11.69
C SER A 192 20.08 -6.73 -11.58
N GLU A 193 21.29 -6.20 -11.34
CA GLU A 193 22.54 -6.94 -11.12
C GLU A 193 22.62 -7.58 -9.73
N HIS A 194 21.74 -7.16 -8.81
CA HIS A 194 21.67 -7.69 -7.45
C HIS A 194 20.54 -8.72 -7.29
N PRO A 195 20.57 -9.55 -6.23
CA PRO A 195 19.47 -10.46 -5.90
C PRO A 195 18.14 -9.72 -5.74
N ARG A 196 17.07 -10.32 -6.27
CA ARG A 196 15.70 -9.78 -6.28
C ARG A 196 14.71 -10.91 -6.02
N GLN A 197 13.47 -10.55 -5.71
CA GLN A 197 12.37 -11.51 -5.57
C GLN A 197 11.35 -11.39 -6.72
N THR A 198 10.54 -12.43 -6.90
CA THR A 198 9.43 -12.42 -7.86
C THR A 198 8.18 -11.74 -7.29
N THR A 199 7.23 -11.39 -8.17
CA THR A 199 5.94 -10.86 -7.74
C THR A 199 5.11 -11.87 -6.95
N GLU A 200 5.27 -13.17 -7.24
CA GLU A 200 4.54 -14.26 -6.60
C GLU A 200 5.02 -14.47 -5.17
N GLU A 201 6.35 -14.48 -4.96
CA GLU A 201 6.96 -14.54 -3.63
C GLU A 201 6.49 -13.36 -2.77
N CYS A 202 6.59 -12.15 -3.33
CA CYS A 202 6.12 -10.94 -2.65
C CYS A 202 4.61 -11.02 -2.36
N GLY A 203 3.79 -11.44 -3.32
CA GLY A 203 2.33 -11.53 -3.16
C GLY A 203 1.91 -12.55 -2.09
N LEU A 204 2.60 -13.70 -2.03
CA LEU A 204 2.36 -14.72 -1.01
C LEU A 204 2.71 -14.20 0.39
N ASN A 205 3.89 -13.58 0.54
CA ASN A 205 4.31 -13.02 1.82
C ASN A 205 3.46 -11.81 2.23
N PHE A 206 2.92 -11.05 1.26
CA PHE A 206 1.95 -9.99 1.53
C PHE A 206 0.71 -10.55 2.22
N VAL A 207 0.14 -11.62 1.68
CA VAL A 207 -1.05 -12.23 2.27
C VAL A 207 -0.75 -12.87 3.62
N LYS A 208 0.41 -13.50 3.80
CA LYS A 208 0.84 -13.97 5.14
C LYS A 208 0.90 -12.83 6.16
N ALA A 209 1.38 -11.65 5.75
CA ALA A 209 1.41 -10.47 6.62
C ALA A 209 0.00 -9.94 6.94
N ILE A 210 -0.93 -10.00 5.98
CA ILE A 210 -2.35 -9.70 6.23
C ILE A 210 -2.94 -10.68 7.26
N GLU A 211 -2.74 -11.98 7.04
CA GLU A 211 -3.25 -13.06 7.90
C GLU A 211 -2.67 -12.99 9.31
N ALA A 212 -1.43 -12.53 9.47
CA ALA A 212 -0.82 -12.29 10.78
C ALA A 212 -1.50 -11.16 11.57
N ASN A 213 -2.08 -10.16 10.87
CA ASN A 213 -2.88 -9.07 11.42
C ASN A 213 -2.26 -8.39 12.67
N GLN A 214 -0.97 -8.07 12.61
CA GLN A 214 -0.24 -7.52 13.76
C GLN A 214 -0.22 -5.99 13.71
N ASN A 215 -1.02 -5.34 14.56
CA ASN A 215 -1.02 -3.88 14.67
C ASN A 215 0.39 -3.34 15.01
N GLY A 216 0.84 -2.33 14.27
CA GLY A 216 2.17 -1.72 14.44
C GLY A 216 3.32 -2.48 13.78
N ALA A 217 3.05 -3.61 13.14
CA ALA A 217 4.10 -4.35 12.46
C ALA A 217 4.67 -3.57 11.27
N ILE A 218 5.99 -3.69 11.12
CA ILE A 218 6.75 -3.19 9.97
C ILE A 218 7.29 -4.42 9.25
N TRP A 219 6.58 -4.87 8.22
CA TRP A 219 6.94 -6.09 7.50
C TRP A 219 7.89 -5.77 6.36
N LYS A 220 9.08 -6.38 6.36
CA LYS A 220 9.99 -6.43 5.22
C LYS A 220 9.70 -7.68 4.40
N LEU A 221 9.38 -7.50 3.13
CA LEU A 221 9.15 -8.58 2.16
C LEU A 221 10.27 -8.52 1.14
N ASP A 222 11.34 -9.26 1.37
CA ASP A 222 12.56 -9.10 0.59
C ASP A 222 13.24 -10.46 0.41
N LEU A 223 13.78 -10.69 -0.79
CA LEU A 223 14.41 -11.96 -1.19
C LEU A 223 13.55 -13.20 -0.89
N GLY A 224 12.23 -13.09 -1.06
CA GLY A 224 11.29 -14.20 -0.84
C GLY A 224 10.95 -14.48 0.63
N GLU A 225 11.45 -13.67 1.56
CA GLU A 225 11.19 -13.81 2.99
C GLU A 225 10.21 -12.74 3.53
N LEU A 226 9.52 -13.08 4.62
CA LEU A 226 8.70 -12.18 5.41
C LEU A 226 9.35 -11.98 6.78
N VAL A 227 9.84 -10.78 7.05
CA VAL A 227 10.60 -10.48 8.27
C VAL A 227 10.00 -9.26 8.98
N PRO A 228 9.67 -9.34 10.29
CA PRO A 228 9.31 -8.15 11.05
C PRO A 228 10.55 -7.31 11.36
N VAL A 229 10.44 -5.99 11.22
CA VAL A 229 11.51 -5.04 11.50
C VAL A 229 11.21 -4.29 12.80
N THR A 230 12.21 -4.18 13.68
CA THR A 230 12.14 -3.32 14.85
C THR A 230 12.61 -1.91 14.48
N TRP A 231 11.73 -0.92 14.62
CA TRP A 231 12.09 0.48 14.38
C TRP A 231 12.99 1.01 15.51
N THR A 232 14.11 1.63 15.14
CA THR A 232 15.06 2.17 16.13
C THR A 232 14.44 3.33 16.90
N LYS A 233 14.49 3.26 18.23
CA LYS A 233 14.03 4.32 19.12
C LYS A 233 15.15 5.34 19.36
N HIS A 234 15.30 6.29 18.44
CA HIS A 234 16.29 7.37 18.56
C HIS A 234 15.85 8.49 19.51
N TRP A 235 14.55 8.73 19.62
CA TRP A 235 13.93 9.76 20.45
C TRP A 235 12.55 9.27 20.92
N ASP A 236 12.06 9.80 22.04
CA ASP A 236 10.76 9.48 22.63
C ASP A 236 10.01 10.78 22.99
N SER A 237 8.73 10.85 22.65
CA SER A 237 7.85 11.97 23.01
C SER A 237 7.42 11.95 24.47
N HIS A 238 7.54 10.80 25.15
CA HIS A 238 7.08 10.58 26.52
C HIS A 238 5.57 10.75 26.74
N ILE A 239 4.78 10.74 25.66
CA ILE A 239 3.30 10.76 25.64
C ILE A 239 2.76 9.69 24.69
#